data_AF-A0A449AHU7-F1
#
_entry.id   AF-A0A449AHU7-F1
#
_cell.length_a   1.000
_cell.length_b   1.000
_cell.length_c   1.000
_cell.angle_alpha   90.00
_cell.angle_beta   90.00
_cell.angle_gamma   90.00
#
_symmetry.space_group_name_H-M   'P 1'
#
loop_
_entity.id
_entity.type
_entity.pdbx_description
1 polymer ?
#
loop_
_entity_poly.entity_id
_entity_poly.type
_entity_poly.pdbx_seq_one_letter_code
_entity_poly.pdbx_strand_id
1 'polypeptide(L)'
;MVIKVFIWTLFGLFSLLLLVMFIFLIRKLILDAIHKKANSIKNKISILNNNNKTILQKVFYLSKNENKYLELLDYLKDKNNLIYDNITIWNSIYDKTNELLSNHKIIKSFLKLFKLKKIFKKIKFFQLQFDKRGSYIENEWSQIDVNFAHILEITQHIKENLNKKKGFLKTSFNYLDKKANNIRLHFDKINKLKYKGSFDIAKNESEKIISEINDIKDIFNSIEKIEFVMFYQLPLVIKSLKNYDNFDFYEKMNNQYLKLNHNWNRKSFLNIKNELIELYETIHKFKTTNFETFLLDSYLKRNKTFFNRIIKTFKGIIEKNKFVNNTFLNKTMETIKKLHNTLYNESLKNNQKIILIRQMLRLMLKMQQNLVIYHQINFYKINKTKLINDEYLKLSNLYFWTTQNDLLPANVATEENVQFLNNLYQKKINNKIDFITNKKEYQEFIQKISLLIKIIYENREYKKMFEILQVFISKNKSLKSNSRLNNILMDCDIYLKNNNYKEAFKVLKDALKNS
;
A
#
# COMPACT_ATOMS: atom_id res chain seq x y z
N MET A 1 -24.10 -98.94 3.25
CA MET A 1 -23.52 -99.01 4.61
C MET A 1 -21.99 -98.83 4.59
N VAL A 2 -21.27 -99.52 3.70
CA VAL A 2 -19.80 -99.44 3.54
C VAL A 2 -19.28 -98.02 3.28
N ILE A 3 -19.94 -97.23 2.41
CA ILE A 3 -19.50 -95.85 2.08
C ILE A 3 -19.60 -94.90 3.29
N LYS A 4 -20.64 -95.03 4.14
CA LYS A 4 -20.77 -94.20 5.35
C LYS A 4 -19.64 -94.48 6.33
N VAL A 5 -19.32 -95.75 6.56
CA VAL A 5 -18.21 -96.16 7.44
C VAL A 5 -16.87 -95.65 6.90
N PHE A 6 -16.64 -95.73 5.60
CA PHE A 6 -15.44 -95.21 4.93
C PHE A 6 -15.30 -93.68 5.05
N ILE A 7 -16.40 -92.91 4.94
CA ILE A 7 -16.38 -91.45 5.14
C ILE A 7 -16.07 -91.10 6.60
N TRP A 8 -16.64 -91.83 7.57
CA TRP A 8 -16.35 -91.62 8.99
C TRP A 8 -14.90 -91.94 9.36
N THR A 9 -14.30 -92.99 8.78
CA THR A 9 -12.88 -93.31 8.99
C THR A 9 -11.96 -92.26 8.35
N LEU A 10 -12.29 -91.75 7.16
CA LEU A 10 -11.59 -90.61 6.53
C LEU A 10 -11.67 -89.33 7.38
N PHE A 11 -12.85 -89.02 7.93
CA PHE A 11 -13.05 -87.86 8.80
C PHE A 11 -12.27 -88.00 10.12
N GLY A 12 -12.20 -89.22 10.68
CA GLY A 12 -11.39 -89.54 11.84
C GLY A 12 -9.89 -89.39 11.56
N LEU A 13 -9.40 -89.91 10.44
CA LEU A 13 -8.01 -89.76 9.99
C LEU A 13 -7.65 -88.30 9.75
N PHE A 14 -8.53 -87.53 9.09
CA PHE A 14 -8.33 -86.10 8.85
C PHE A 14 -8.29 -85.30 10.15
N SER A 15 -9.20 -85.59 11.10
CA SER A 15 -9.21 -84.97 12.43
C SER A 15 -7.93 -85.28 13.21
N LEU A 16 -7.45 -86.52 13.14
CA LEU A 16 -6.17 -86.91 13.75
C LEU A 16 -4.99 -86.16 13.13
N LEU A 17 -4.99 -86.01 11.79
CA LEU A 17 -3.93 -85.31 11.06
C LEU A 17 -3.92 -83.82 11.39
N LEU A 18 -5.10 -83.19 11.51
CA LEU A 18 -5.26 -81.82 12.01
C LEU A 18 -4.73 -81.67 13.45
N LEU A 19 -5.06 -82.60 14.34
CA LEU A 19 -4.56 -82.60 15.72
C LEU A 19 -3.03 -82.68 15.76
N VAL A 20 -2.43 -83.57 14.96
CA VAL A 20 -0.98 -83.71 14.85
C VAL A 20 -0.36 -82.42 14.31
N MET A 21 -0.90 -81.84 13.23
CA MET A 21 -0.44 -80.56 12.70
C MET A 21 -0.54 -79.42 13.72
N PHE A 22 -1.63 -79.38 14.49
CA PHE A 22 -1.83 -78.40 15.55
C PHE A 22 -0.77 -78.52 16.66
N ILE A 23 -0.45 -79.75 17.09
CA ILE A 23 0.63 -80.01 18.05
C ILE A 23 1.99 -79.56 17.50
N PHE A 24 2.29 -79.84 16.22
CA PHE A 24 3.52 -79.38 15.57
C PHE A 24 3.60 -77.85 15.48
N LEU A 25 2.49 -77.18 15.14
CA LEU A 25 2.39 -75.72 15.10
C LEU A 25 2.62 -75.09 16.47
N ILE A 26 1.94 -75.59 17.51
CA ILE A 26 2.15 -75.13 18.90
C ILE A 26 3.61 -75.32 19.32
N ARG A 27 4.20 -76.49 19.03
CA ARG A 27 5.61 -76.77 19.31
C ARG A 27 6.54 -75.76 18.67
N LYS A 28 6.32 -75.44 17.39
CA LYS A 28 7.11 -74.44 16.66
C LYS A 28 6.94 -73.05 17.27
N LEU A 29 5.69 -72.63 17.54
CA LEU A 29 5.40 -71.33 18.16
C LEU A 29 6.08 -71.16 19.52
N ILE A 30 6.11 -72.21 20.35
CA ILE A 30 6.79 -72.17 21.65
C ILE A 30 8.31 -72.03 21.47
N LEU A 31 8.92 -72.81 20.57
CA LEU A 31 10.36 -72.73 20.31
C LEU A 31 10.76 -71.36 19.75
N ASP A 32 9.98 -70.81 18.82
CA ASP A 32 10.18 -69.47 18.26
C ASP A 32 10.06 -68.39 19.34
N ALA A 33 9.07 -68.49 20.23
CA ALA A 33 8.89 -67.56 21.33
C ALA A 33 10.09 -67.60 22.30
N ILE A 34 10.60 -68.80 22.62
CA ILE A 34 11.80 -68.97 23.45
C ILE A 34 13.02 -68.33 22.78
N HIS A 35 13.23 -68.60 21.48
CA HIS A 35 14.35 -68.07 20.72
C HIS A 35 14.32 -66.54 20.64
N LYS A 36 13.17 -65.95 20.26
CA LYS A 36 12.97 -64.49 20.22
C LYS A 36 13.26 -63.85 21.57
N LYS A 37 12.80 -64.47 22.67
CA LYS A 37 13.04 -63.93 24.02
C LYS A 37 14.51 -64.00 24.43
N ALA A 38 15.20 -65.10 24.13
CA ALA A 38 16.62 -65.25 24.40
C ALA A 38 17.46 -64.23 23.62
N ASN A 39 17.18 -64.05 22.32
CA ASN A 39 17.84 -63.04 21.48
C ASN A 39 17.59 -61.60 21.96
N SER A 40 16.36 -61.27 22.37
CA SER A 40 16.06 -59.97 22.96
C SER A 40 16.89 -59.69 24.21
N ILE A 41 17.13 -60.70 25.05
CA ILE A 41 18.00 -60.58 26.23
C ILE A 41 19.46 -60.41 25.81
N LYS A 42 19.94 -61.16 24.82
CA LYS A 42 21.30 -61.04 24.26
C LYS A 42 21.62 -59.61 23.82
N ASN A 43 20.72 -59.00 23.05
CA ASN A 43 20.89 -57.63 22.56
C ASN A 43 20.96 -56.63 23.71
N LYS A 44 20.12 -56.80 24.74
CA LYS A 44 20.16 -55.95 25.94
C LYS A 44 21.49 -56.08 26.68
N ILE A 45 22.01 -57.29 26.84
CA ILE A 45 23.32 -57.53 27.47
C ILE A 45 24.44 -56.86 26.67
N SER A 46 24.42 -56.96 25.34
CA SER A 46 25.42 -56.33 24.47
C SER A 46 25.44 -54.81 24.62
N ILE A 47 24.26 -54.18 24.68
CA ILE A 47 24.15 -52.72 24.88
C ILE A 47 24.73 -52.31 26.23
N LEU A 48 24.37 -53.02 27.31
CA LEU A 48 24.90 -52.73 28.65
C LEU A 48 26.42 -52.85 28.71
N ASN A 49 26.98 -53.91 28.12
CA ASN A 49 28.43 -54.13 28.10
C ASN A 49 29.17 -53.01 27.36
N ASN A 50 28.63 -52.55 26.23
CA ASN A 50 29.23 -51.45 25.48
C ASN A 50 29.16 -50.14 26.26
N ASN A 51 28.02 -49.83 26.89
CA ASN A 51 27.88 -48.63 27.72
C ASN A 51 28.88 -48.64 28.89
N ASN A 52 29.05 -49.77 29.57
CA ASN A 52 29.99 -49.88 30.68
C ASN A 52 31.44 -49.66 30.24
N LYS A 53 31.83 -50.18 29.06
CA LYS A 53 33.15 -49.92 28.48
C LYS A 53 33.38 -48.43 28.24
N THR A 54 32.40 -47.73 27.66
CA THR A 54 32.48 -46.28 27.43
C THR A 54 32.63 -45.50 28.73
N ILE A 55 31.81 -45.80 29.74
CA ILE A 55 31.85 -45.14 31.05
C ILE A 55 33.19 -45.41 31.74
N LEU A 56 33.68 -46.65 31.73
CA LEU A 56 34.98 -47.01 32.29
C LEU A 56 36.12 -46.28 31.60
N GLN A 57 36.09 -46.12 30.28
CA GLN A 57 37.09 -45.33 29.55
C GLN A 57 37.07 -43.86 29.99
N LYS A 58 35.89 -43.25 30.09
CA LYS A 58 35.75 -41.86 30.57
C LYS A 58 36.30 -41.69 31.98
N VAL A 59 35.92 -42.56 32.92
CA VAL A 59 36.40 -42.52 34.31
C VAL A 59 37.89 -42.80 34.40
N PHE A 60 38.43 -43.68 33.56
CA PHE A 60 39.87 -43.91 33.46
C PHE A 60 40.62 -42.62 33.06
N TYR A 61 40.12 -41.88 32.08
CA TYR A 61 40.70 -40.58 31.72
C TYR A 61 40.62 -39.56 32.86
N LEU A 62 39.52 -39.53 33.63
CA LEU A 62 39.43 -38.68 34.82
C LEU A 62 40.49 -39.06 35.86
N SER A 63 40.61 -40.36 36.16
CA SER A 63 41.54 -40.87 37.16
C SER A 63 43.01 -40.61 36.82
N LYS A 64 43.35 -40.52 35.53
CA LYS A 64 44.70 -40.14 35.08
C LYS A 64 45.04 -38.68 35.38
N ASN A 65 44.03 -37.80 35.44
CA ASN A 65 44.23 -36.37 35.62
C ASN A 65 43.96 -35.91 37.06
N GLU A 66 43.07 -36.60 37.78
CA GLU A 66 42.60 -36.22 39.10
C GLU A 66 42.43 -37.47 39.99
N ASN A 67 43.25 -37.56 41.05
CA ASN A 67 43.34 -38.74 41.91
C ASN A 67 42.00 -39.12 42.60
N LYS A 68 41.12 -38.15 42.84
CA LYS A 68 39.80 -38.38 43.49
C LYS A 68 38.90 -39.37 42.73
N TYR A 69 39.17 -39.63 41.44
CA TYR A 69 38.40 -40.57 40.63
C TYR A 69 38.96 -42.00 40.61
N LEU A 70 40.11 -42.27 41.26
CA LEU A 70 40.67 -43.62 41.33
C LEU A 70 39.73 -44.59 42.07
N GLU A 71 39.18 -44.18 43.22
CA GLU A 71 38.23 -44.99 43.98
C GLU A 71 36.97 -45.33 43.16
N LEU A 72 36.48 -44.35 42.38
CA LEU A 72 35.36 -44.56 41.48
C LEU A 72 35.70 -45.55 40.36
N LEU A 73 36.90 -45.45 39.78
CA LEU A 73 37.36 -46.37 38.74
C LEU A 73 37.41 -47.81 39.26
N ASP A 74 37.98 -48.01 40.44
CA ASP A 74 38.13 -49.34 41.04
C ASP A 74 36.77 -49.95 41.39
N TYR A 75 35.85 -49.14 41.95
CA TYR A 75 34.47 -49.56 42.17
C TYR A 75 33.77 -50.00 40.89
N LEU A 76 33.87 -49.20 39.81
CA LEU A 76 33.22 -49.50 38.54
C LEU A 76 33.86 -50.72 37.86
N LYS A 77 35.18 -50.91 37.97
CA LYS A 77 35.88 -52.11 37.47
C LYS A 77 35.41 -53.36 38.20
N ASP A 78 35.31 -53.33 39.53
CA ASP A 78 34.79 -54.45 40.33
C ASP A 78 33.37 -54.84 39.86
N LYS A 79 32.45 -53.88 39.76
CA LYS A 79 31.09 -54.15 39.29
C LYS A 79 31.06 -54.64 37.85
N ASN A 80 31.90 -54.09 36.97
CA ASN A 80 31.98 -54.54 35.59
C ASN A 80 32.56 -55.96 35.45
N ASN A 81 33.50 -56.35 36.30
CA ASN A 81 34.02 -57.72 36.35
C ASN A 81 32.92 -58.70 36.78
N LEU A 82 32.16 -58.37 37.83
CA LEU A 82 30.99 -59.16 38.25
C LEU A 82 29.95 -59.30 37.13
N ILE A 83 29.70 -58.22 36.38
CA ILE A 83 28.83 -58.25 35.19
C ILE A 83 29.41 -59.18 34.12
N TYR A 84 30.70 -59.04 33.79
CA TYR A 84 31.39 -59.82 32.78
C TYR A 84 31.38 -61.32 33.08
N ASP A 85 31.63 -61.71 34.32
CA ASP A 85 31.57 -63.11 34.76
C ASP A 85 30.16 -63.69 34.54
N ASN A 86 29.12 -62.92 34.90
CA ASN A 86 27.73 -63.34 34.67
C ASN A 86 27.36 -63.36 33.18
N ILE A 87 27.92 -62.49 32.35
CA ILE A 87 27.76 -62.52 30.88
C ILE A 87 28.38 -63.81 30.32
N THR A 88 29.56 -64.20 30.79
CA THR A 88 30.24 -65.42 30.35
C THR A 88 29.42 -66.67 30.68
N ILE A 89 28.87 -66.74 31.90
CA ILE A 89 27.93 -67.79 32.32
C ILE A 89 26.66 -67.75 31.46
N TRP A 90 26.12 -66.56 31.18
CA TRP A 90 24.94 -66.38 30.36
C TRP A 90 25.14 -66.90 28.94
N ASN A 91 26.26 -66.54 28.29
CA ASN A 91 26.62 -66.99 26.94
C ASN A 91 26.71 -68.52 26.86
N SER A 92 27.40 -69.16 27.81
CA SER A 92 27.48 -70.62 27.87
C SER A 92 26.10 -71.30 27.97
N ILE A 93 25.17 -70.72 28.72
CA ILE A 93 23.80 -71.25 28.82
C ILE A 93 23.00 -70.94 27.56
N TYR A 94 23.23 -69.79 26.93
CA TYR A 94 22.56 -69.39 25.70
C TYR A 94 22.93 -70.31 24.53
N ASP A 95 24.20 -70.66 24.38
CA ASP A 95 24.67 -71.59 23.35
C ASP A 95 24.04 -72.97 23.53
N LYS A 96 24.02 -73.49 24.76
CA LYS A 96 23.30 -74.72 25.13
C LYS A 96 21.79 -74.61 24.90
N THR A 97 21.20 -73.42 25.01
CA THR A 97 19.78 -73.20 24.73
C THR A 97 19.52 -73.25 23.23
N ASN A 98 20.39 -72.64 22.42
CA ASN A 98 20.30 -72.69 20.96
C ASN A 98 20.45 -74.13 20.43
N GLU A 99 21.37 -74.91 21.00
CA GLU A 99 21.52 -76.33 20.67
C GLU A 99 20.26 -77.16 21.04
N LEU A 100 19.58 -76.83 22.14
CA LEU A 100 18.33 -77.49 22.51
C LEU A 100 17.15 -77.07 21.62
N LEU A 101 17.16 -75.81 21.14
CA LEU A 101 16.18 -75.28 20.20
C LEU A 101 16.35 -75.93 18.82
N SER A 102 17.57 -76.06 18.30
CA SER A 102 17.85 -76.74 17.03
C SER A 102 17.50 -78.23 17.10
N ASN A 103 17.71 -78.87 18.25
CA ASN A 103 17.26 -80.24 18.52
C ASN A 103 15.76 -80.34 18.88
N HIS A 104 14.99 -79.25 18.77
CA HIS A 104 13.55 -79.18 19.02
C HIS A 104 13.11 -79.68 20.42
N LYS A 105 13.96 -79.59 21.45
CA LYS A 105 13.69 -80.06 22.82
C LYS A 105 12.99 -78.97 23.66
N ILE A 106 11.66 -78.89 23.60
CA ILE A 106 10.86 -77.81 24.19
C ILE A 106 11.08 -77.64 25.70
N ILE A 107 10.82 -78.69 26.50
CA ILE A 107 10.84 -78.62 27.97
C ILE A 107 12.23 -78.20 28.47
N LYS A 108 13.28 -78.80 27.92
CA LYS A 108 14.68 -78.48 28.28
C LYS A 108 15.04 -77.04 27.87
N SER A 109 14.60 -76.58 26.71
CA SER A 109 14.79 -75.20 26.25
C SER A 109 14.08 -74.19 27.15
N PHE A 110 12.87 -74.49 27.59
CA PHE A 110 12.09 -73.64 28.49
C PHE A 110 12.73 -73.52 29.89
N LEU A 111 13.20 -74.64 30.46
CA LEU A 111 13.95 -74.63 31.73
C LEU A 111 15.25 -73.81 31.62
N LYS A 112 15.94 -73.89 30.48
CA LYS A 112 17.14 -73.08 30.21
C LYS A 112 16.81 -71.60 30.04
N LEU A 113 15.70 -71.24 29.39
CA LEU A 113 15.22 -69.87 29.32
C LEU A 113 14.99 -69.27 30.72
N PHE A 114 14.45 -70.04 31.67
CA PHE A 114 14.35 -69.60 33.07
C PHE A 114 15.71 -69.33 33.71
N LYS A 115 16.71 -70.20 33.46
CA LYS A 115 18.09 -69.99 33.94
C LYS A 115 18.69 -68.71 33.32
N LEU A 116 18.51 -68.48 32.02
CA LEU A 116 18.92 -67.25 31.34
C LEU A 116 18.27 -66.00 31.95
N LYS A 117 16.96 -66.05 32.22
CA LYS A 117 16.24 -64.96 32.91
C LYS A 117 16.78 -64.69 34.31
N LYS A 118 17.11 -65.74 35.07
CA LYS A 118 17.67 -65.62 36.43
C LYS A 118 19.04 -64.95 36.41
N ILE A 119 19.91 -65.34 35.49
CA ILE A 119 21.23 -64.70 35.34
C ILE A 119 21.09 -63.28 34.83
N PHE A 120 20.19 -63.02 33.88
CA PHE A 120 19.93 -61.66 33.41
C PHE A 120 19.43 -60.73 34.54
N LYS A 121 18.64 -61.24 35.49
CA LYS A 121 18.28 -60.48 36.70
C LYS A 121 19.51 -60.12 37.55
N LYS A 122 20.48 -61.04 37.68
CA LYS A 122 21.76 -60.75 38.37
C LYS A 122 22.60 -59.71 37.62
N ILE A 123 22.73 -59.85 36.30
CA ILE A 123 23.40 -58.85 35.44
C ILE A 123 22.77 -57.47 35.66
N LYS A 124 21.43 -57.39 35.60
CA LYS A 124 20.71 -56.13 35.87
C LYS A 124 20.95 -55.58 37.27
N PHE A 125 21.04 -56.43 38.27
CA PHE A 125 21.31 -55.99 39.65
C PHE A 125 22.69 -55.35 39.75
N PHE A 126 23.74 -55.98 39.21
CA PHE A 126 25.07 -55.38 39.18
C PHE A 126 25.14 -54.15 38.28
N GLN A 127 24.41 -54.14 37.16
CA GLN A 127 24.27 -52.97 36.31
C GLN A 127 23.67 -51.78 37.07
N LEU A 128 22.61 -51.98 37.87
CA LEU A 128 22.05 -50.92 38.69
C LEU A 128 23.07 -50.36 39.69
N GLN A 129 23.95 -51.20 40.23
CA GLN A 129 25.03 -50.74 41.12
C GLN A 129 26.10 -49.94 40.34
N PHE A 130 26.46 -50.41 39.15
CA PHE A 130 27.36 -49.69 38.25
C PHE A 130 26.79 -48.31 37.88
N ASP A 131 25.55 -48.27 37.42
CA ASP A 131 24.85 -47.06 36.97
C ASP A 131 24.69 -46.02 38.09
N LYS A 132 24.49 -46.45 39.35
CA LYS A 132 24.37 -45.54 40.51
C LYS A 132 25.52 -44.56 40.62
N ARG A 133 26.74 -44.95 40.23
CA ARG A 133 27.92 -44.08 40.26
C ARG A 133 28.43 -43.69 38.87
N GLY A 134 28.27 -44.56 37.87
CA GLY A 134 28.76 -44.33 36.51
C GLY A 134 27.91 -43.35 35.70
N SER A 135 26.59 -43.33 35.89
CA SER A 135 25.68 -42.56 35.03
C SER A 135 25.84 -41.05 35.15
N TYR A 136 26.22 -40.54 36.32
CA TYR A 136 26.49 -39.11 36.49
C TYR A 136 27.63 -38.64 35.56
N ILE A 137 28.75 -39.39 35.54
CA ILE A 137 29.90 -39.09 34.67
C ILE A 137 29.49 -39.18 33.20
N GLU A 138 28.71 -40.18 32.82
CA GLU A 138 28.24 -40.35 31.44
C GLU A 138 27.42 -39.14 30.98
N ASN A 139 26.46 -38.71 31.80
CA ASN A 139 25.55 -37.61 31.47
C ASN A 139 26.31 -36.29 31.31
N GLU A 140 27.13 -35.92 32.30
CA GLU A 140 27.87 -34.65 32.28
C GLU A 140 28.87 -34.61 31.12
N TRP A 141 29.59 -35.71 30.91
CA TRP A 141 30.57 -35.79 29.83
C TRP A 141 29.91 -35.72 28.45
N SER A 142 28.83 -36.47 28.25
CA SER A 142 28.13 -36.52 26.96
C SER A 142 27.44 -35.19 26.64
N GLN A 143 26.94 -34.47 27.64
CA GLN A 143 26.42 -33.11 27.42
C GLN A 143 27.50 -32.14 26.93
N ILE A 144 28.70 -32.22 27.50
CA ILE A 144 29.84 -31.40 27.02
C ILE A 144 30.20 -31.78 25.58
N ASP A 145 30.27 -33.07 25.25
CA ASP A 145 30.59 -33.53 23.89
C ASP A 145 29.55 -33.06 22.85
N VAL A 146 28.25 -33.05 23.20
CA VAL A 146 27.18 -32.51 22.35
C VAL A 146 27.36 -31.01 22.11
N ASN A 147 27.62 -30.24 23.19
CA ASN A 147 27.89 -28.81 23.06
C ASN A 147 29.10 -28.55 22.17
N PHE A 148 30.17 -29.33 22.33
CA PHE A 148 31.36 -29.26 21.48
C PHE A 148 31.05 -29.49 20.00
N ALA A 149 30.30 -30.55 19.68
CA ALA A 149 29.93 -30.86 18.31
C ALA A 149 29.14 -29.72 17.67
N HIS A 150 28.18 -29.15 18.40
CA HIS A 150 27.38 -28.02 17.93
C HIS A 150 28.22 -26.75 17.71
N ILE A 151 29.14 -26.44 18.63
CA ILE A 151 30.06 -25.30 18.50
C ILE A 151 30.99 -25.48 17.29
N LEU A 152 31.50 -26.69 17.05
CA LEU A 152 32.32 -27.03 15.87
C LEU A 152 31.54 -26.85 14.56
N GLU A 153 30.30 -27.34 14.51
CA GLU A 153 29.43 -27.21 13.33
C GLU A 153 29.16 -25.74 12.99
N ILE A 154 28.79 -24.92 13.98
CA ILE A 154 28.50 -23.51 13.74
C ILE A 154 29.76 -22.75 13.32
N THR A 155 30.89 -22.96 14.00
CA THR A 155 32.14 -22.27 13.65
C THR A 155 32.63 -22.63 12.26
N GLN A 156 32.46 -23.90 11.84
CA GLN A 156 32.77 -24.34 10.47
C GLN A 156 31.85 -23.65 9.45
N HIS A 157 30.54 -23.61 9.70
CA HIS A 157 29.58 -22.93 8.82
C HIS A 157 29.86 -21.43 8.70
N ILE A 158 30.20 -20.74 9.80
CA ILE A 158 30.63 -19.33 9.77
C ILE A 158 31.86 -19.17 8.90
N LYS A 159 32.88 -20.03 9.07
CA LYS A 159 34.14 -19.94 8.33
C LYS A 159 33.96 -20.18 6.82
N GLU A 160 33.16 -21.17 6.45
CA GLU A 160 32.83 -21.45 5.04
C GLU A 160 32.11 -20.28 4.39
N ASN A 161 31.12 -19.71 5.07
CA ASN A 161 30.39 -18.55 4.54
C ASN A 161 31.27 -17.30 4.50
N LEU A 162 32.14 -17.09 5.50
CA LEU A 162 33.10 -16.00 5.49
C LEU A 162 34.05 -16.09 4.29
N ASN A 163 34.55 -17.29 3.98
CA ASN A 163 35.38 -17.54 2.81
C ASN A 163 34.66 -17.23 1.48
N LYS A 164 33.39 -17.63 1.35
CA LYS A 164 32.57 -17.27 0.17
C LYS A 164 32.46 -15.75 -0.01
N LYS A 165 32.44 -14.99 1.10
CA LYS A 165 32.29 -13.54 1.09
C LYS A 165 33.61 -12.76 1.07
N LYS A 166 34.77 -13.43 1.00
CA LYS A 166 36.10 -12.81 1.05
C LYS A 166 36.30 -11.69 0.01
N GLY A 167 35.72 -11.83 -1.18
CA GLY A 167 35.81 -10.81 -2.24
C GLY A 167 35.08 -9.51 -1.92
N PHE A 168 34.01 -9.58 -1.11
CA PHE A 168 33.18 -8.43 -0.75
C PHE A 168 33.61 -7.80 0.57
N LEU A 169 34.03 -8.62 1.55
CA LEU A 169 34.39 -8.19 2.89
C LEU A 169 35.86 -7.76 3.00
N LYS A 170 36.29 -6.74 2.25
CA LYS A 170 37.71 -6.37 2.18
C LYS A 170 38.30 -5.95 3.53
N THR A 171 37.51 -5.31 4.40
CA THR A 171 38.03 -4.69 5.63
C THR A 171 37.79 -5.56 6.86
N SER A 172 36.63 -6.21 6.95
CA SER A 172 36.19 -6.94 8.15
C SER A 172 36.45 -8.44 8.08
N PHE A 173 36.83 -8.98 6.92
CA PHE A 173 37.14 -10.41 6.79
C PHE A 173 38.20 -10.85 7.79
N ASN A 174 39.34 -10.17 7.85
CA ASN A 174 40.44 -10.54 8.76
C ASN A 174 40.02 -10.44 10.24
N TYR A 175 39.20 -9.45 10.59
CA TYR A 175 38.67 -9.29 11.95
C TYR A 175 37.76 -10.46 12.33
N LEU A 176 36.83 -10.82 11.45
CA LEU A 176 35.88 -11.91 11.68
C LEU A 176 36.54 -13.29 11.62
N ASP A 177 37.50 -13.50 10.71
CA ASP A 177 38.29 -14.74 10.67
C ASP A 177 39.12 -14.91 11.95
N LYS A 178 39.75 -13.83 12.44
CA LYS A 178 40.46 -13.86 13.73
C LYS A 178 39.51 -14.19 14.89
N LYS A 179 38.32 -13.59 14.94
CA LYS A 179 37.30 -13.93 15.96
C LYS A 179 36.84 -15.39 15.87
N ALA A 180 36.57 -15.89 14.67
CA ALA A 180 36.18 -17.29 14.45
C ALA A 180 37.30 -18.27 14.84
N ASN A 181 38.56 -17.93 14.55
CA ASN A 181 39.72 -18.74 14.95
C ASN A 181 39.98 -18.68 16.46
N ASN A 182 39.71 -17.53 17.12
CA ASN A 182 39.84 -17.42 18.58
C ASN A 182 38.89 -18.36 19.33
N ILE A 183 37.68 -18.60 18.81
CA ILE A 183 36.75 -19.59 19.41
C ILE A 183 37.41 -20.98 19.54
N ARG A 184 38.20 -21.39 18.54
CA ARG A 184 38.90 -22.69 18.59
C ARG A 184 39.93 -22.77 19.72
N LEU A 185 40.52 -21.65 20.15
CA LEU A 185 41.48 -21.64 21.27
C LEU A 185 40.82 -22.01 22.60
N HIS A 186 39.50 -21.84 22.72
CA HIS A 186 38.76 -22.21 23.92
C HIS A 186 38.45 -23.73 23.99
N PHE A 187 38.59 -24.47 22.89
CA PHE A 187 38.32 -25.92 22.86
C PHE A 187 39.29 -26.71 23.72
N ASP A 188 40.57 -26.36 23.66
CA ASP A 188 41.60 -27.01 24.49
C ASP A 188 41.33 -26.77 25.97
N LYS A 189 40.82 -25.58 26.32
CA LYS A 189 40.44 -25.23 27.70
C LYS A 189 39.28 -26.08 28.19
N ILE A 190 38.20 -26.22 27.41
CA ILE A 190 37.04 -27.03 27.80
C ILE A 190 37.43 -28.52 27.87
N ASN A 191 38.22 -29.03 26.93
CA ASN A 191 38.69 -30.43 26.98
C ASN A 191 39.53 -30.71 28.23
N LYS A 192 40.44 -29.79 28.60
CA LYS A 192 41.21 -29.90 29.85
C LYS A 192 40.29 -29.92 31.08
N LEU A 193 39.26 -29.06 31.13
CA LEU A 193 38.30 -29.03 32.24
C LEU A 193 37.45 -30.31 32.30
N LYS A 194 37.02 -30.83 31.15
CA LYS A 194 36.30 -32.12 31.00
C LYS A 194 37.12 -33.27 31.56
N TYR A 195 38.40 -33.36 31.19
CA TYR A 195 39.30 -34.42 31.68
C TYR A 195 39.66 -34.30 33.16
N LYS A 196 39.49 -33.12 33.79
CA LYS A 196 39.59 -32.93 35.24
C LYS A 196 38.27 -33.16 35.99
N GLY A 197 37.18 -33.45 35.28
CA GLY A 197 35.86 -33.61 35.88
C GLY A 197 35.27 -32.32 36.45
N SER A 198 35.77 -31.15 36.01
CA SER A 198 35.21 -29.83 36.35
C SER A 198 34.04 -29.49 35.43
N PHE A 199 33.00 -30.34 35.45
CA PHE A 199 31.93 -30.31 34.44
C PHE A 199 31.15 -28.99 34.41
N ASP A 200 30.78 -28.44 35.57
CA ASP A 200 30.07 -27.15 35.64
C ASP A 200 30.87 -26.00 35.00
N ILE A 201 32.19 -25.98 35.24
CA ILE A 201 33.08 -24.95 34.68
C ILE A 201 33.20 -25.15 33.16
N ALA A 202 33.36 -26.40 32.71
CA ALA A 202 33.41 -26.74 31.28
C ALA A 202 32.12 -26.34 30.56
N LYS A 203 30.96 -26.56 31.20
CA LYS A 203 29.64 -26.20 30.67
C LYS A 203 29.48 -24.69 30.58
N ASN A 204 29.78 -23.95 31.64
CA ASN A 204 29.73 -22.48 31.63
C ASN A 204 30.64 -21.87 30.56
N GLU A 205 31.83 -22.43 30.35
CA GLU A 205 32.72 -21.98 29.26
C GLU A 205 32.15 -22.33 27.88
N SER A 206 31.49 -23.49 27.72
CA SER A 206 30.81 -23.84 26.47
C SER A 206 29.67 -22.87 26.14
N GLU A 207 28.88 -22.48 27.14
CA GLU A 207 27.79 -21.51 26.98
C GLU A 207 28.29 -20.11 26.61
N LYS A 208 29.41 -19.66 27.19
CA LYS A 208 30.06 -18.40 26.78
C LYS A 208 30.47 -18.42 25.31
N ILE A 209 31.05 -19.53 24.84
CA ILE A 209 31.43 -19.67 23.42
C ILE A 209 30.18 -19.64 22.53
N ILE A 210 29.09 -20.29 22.93
CA ILE A 210 27.83 -20.24 22.18
C ILE A 210 27.32 -18.80 22.08
N SER A 211 27.40 -18.01 23.15
CA SER A 211 27.06 -16.59 23.14
C SER A 211 27.95 -15.81 22.16
N GLU A 212 29.27 -15.99 22.22
CA GLU A 212 30.21 -15.32 21.29
C GLU A 212 29.95 -15.68 19.82
N ILE A 213 29.57 -16.94 19.56
CA ILE A 213 29.18 -17.40 18.23
C ILE A 213 27.91 -16.70 17.73
N ASN A 214 26.91 -16.54 18.59
CA ASN A 214 25.68 -15.84 18.23
C ASN A 214 25.97 -14.36 17.89
N ASP A 215 26.84 -13.70 18.67
CA ASP A 215 27.27 -12.33 18.37
C ASP A 215 27.96 -12.23 17.00
N ILE A 216 28.86 -13.18 16.69
CA ILE A 216 29.51 -13.24 15.37
C ILE A 216 28.49 -13.47 14.26
N LYS A 217 27.48 -14.31 14.47
CA LYS A 217 26.42 -14.60 13.49
C LYS A 217 25.59 -13.35 13.18
N ASP A 218 25.23 -12.57 14.19
CA ASP A 218 24.47 -11.33 14.01
C ASP A 218 25.26 -10.26 13.26
N ILE A 219 26.56 -10.13 13.58
CA ILE A 219 27.48 -9.28 12.81
C ILE A 219 27.56 -9.80 11.37
N PHE A 220 27.76 -11.10 11.17
CA PHE A 220 27.96 -11.72 9.86
C PHE A 220 26.77 -11.50 8.92
N ASN A 221 25.54 -11.49 9.45
CA ASN A 221 24.33 -11.27 8.65
C ASN A 221 24.19 -9.83 8.14
N SER A 222 24.80 -8.86 8.82
CA SER A 222 24.64 -7.43 8.52
C SER A 222 25.90 -6.78 7.92
N ILE A 223 27.07 -7.38 8.14
CA ILE A 223 28.37 -6.76 7.85
C ILE A 223 28.56 -6.36 6.39
N GLU A 224 28.09 -7.17 5.46
CA GLU A 224 28.24 -6.94 4.03
C GLU A 224 27.53 -5.65 3.60
N LYS A 225 26.31 -5.44 4.10
CA LYS A 225 25.55 -4.22 3.83
C LYS A 225 26.23 -3.02 4.46
N ILE A 226 26.75 -3.16 5.68
CA ILE A 226 27.43 -2.07 6.40
C ILE A 226 28.72 -1.67 5.67
N GLU A 227 29.54 -2.63 5.23
CA GLU A 227 30.75 -2.34 4.45
C GLU A 227 30.46 -1.68 3.12
N PHE A 228 29.46 -2.18 2.39
CA PHE A 228 29.04 -1.56 1.13
C PHE A 228 28.60 -0.11 1.36
N VAL A 229 27.76 0.13 2.35
CA VAL A 229 27.28 1.47 2.69
C VAL A 229 28.45 2.37 3.11
N MET A 230 29.36 1.87 3.94
CA MET A 230 30.46 2.64 4.50
C MET A 230 31.54 2.97 3.47
N PHE A 231 32.04 1.97 2.74
CA PHE A 231 33.24 2.11 1.91
C PHE A 231 32.93 2.45 0.45
N TYR A 232 31.73 2.13 -0.02
CA TYR A 232 31.36 2.36 -1.42
C TYR A 232 30.32 3.47 -1.57
N GLN A 233 29.16 3.35 -0.92
CA GLN A 233 28.04 4.24 -1.15
C GLN A 233 28.22 5.62 -0.49
N LEU A 234 28.58 5.66 0.79
CA LEU A 234 28.66 6.90 1.57
C LEU A 234 29.67 7.91 1.00
N PRO A 235 30.88 7.52 0.54
CA PRO A 235 31.82 8.45 -0.08
C PRO A 235 31.25 9.11 -1.35
N LEU A 236 30.51 8.35 -2.17
CA LEU A 236 29.85 8.90 -3.37
C LEU A 236 28.76 9.90 -2.98
N VAL A 237 27.96 9.55 -1.97
CA VAL A 237 26.92 10.43 -1.43
C VAL A 237 27.53 11.72 -0.87
N ILE A 238 28.60 11.64 -0.10
CA ILE A 238 29.30 12.82 0.43
C ILE A 238 29.92 13.65 -0.70
N LYS A 239 30.56 13.02 -1.70
CA LYS A 239 31.14 13.74 -2.84
C LYS A 239 30.07 14.51 -3.62
N SER A 240 28.86 13.95 -3.75
CA SER A 240 27.73 14.62 -4.41
C SER A 240 27.28 15.92 -3.71
N LEU A 241 27.63 16.13 -2.43
CA LEU A 241 27.29 17.35 -1.69
C LEU A 241 28.02 18.59 -2.19
N LYS A 242 29.15 18.44 -2.89
CA LYS A 242 29.86 19.56 -3.53
C LYS A 242 28.99 20.33 -4.53
N ASN A 243 27.94 19.70 -5.06
CA ASN A 243 27.04 20.31 -6.04
C ASN A 243 26.02 21.28 -5.43
N TYR A 244 26.02 21.48 -4.10
CA TYR A 244 25.04 22.28 -3.38
C TYR A 244 25.59 23.60 -2.81
N ASP A 245 26.76 24.07 -3.29
CA ASP A 245 27.39 25.34 -2.92
C ASP A 245 27.51 25.60 -1.39
N ASN A 246 27.62 24.55 -0.59
CA ASN A 246 27.81 24.62 0.86
C ASN A 246 29.01 23.76 1.28
N PHE A 247 30.20 24.36 1.20
CA PHE A 247 31.46 23.68 1.44
C PHE A 247 31.60 23.23 2.90
N ASP A 248 31.18 24.05 3.87
CA ASP A 248 31.27 23.73 5.30
C ASP A 248 30.48 22.46 5.66
N PHE A 249 29.28 22.29 5.10
CA PHE A 249 28.49 21.08 5.33
C PHE A 249 29.14 19.85 4.68
N TYR A 250 29.65 19.99 3.45
CA TYR A 250 30.42 18.93 2.79
C TYR A 250 31.63 18.52 3.64
N GLU A 251 32.43 19.48 4.11
CA GLU A 251 33.63 19.22 4.89
C GLU A 251 33.31 18.57 6.24
N LYS A 252 32.24 19.04 6.92
CA LYS A 252 31.74 18.42 8.15
C LYS A 252 31.39 16.95 7.94
N MET A 253 30.60 16.62 6.91
CA MET A 253 30.21 15.24 6.61
C MET A 253 31.41 14.38 6.22
N ASN A 254 32.34 14.93 5.43
CA ASN A 254 33.56 14.25 5.04
C ASN A 254 34.46 13.94 6.26
N ASN A 255 34.61 14.88 7.18
CA ASN A 255 35.37 14.68 8.42
C ASN A 255 34.72 13.65 9.34
N GLN A 256 33.38 13.62 9.44
CA GLN A 256 32.68 12.57 10.18
C GLN A 256 32.89 11.19 9.55
N TYR A 257 32.78 11.08 8.22
CA TYR A 257 33.09 9.86 7.48
C TYR A 257 34.54 9.38 7.72
N LEU A 258 35.53 10.28 7.61
CA LEU A 258 36.94 9.94 7.86
C LEU A 258 37.18 9.45 9.29
N LYS A 259 36.56 10.08 10.29
CA LYS A 259 36.59 9.61 11.69
C LYS A 259 35.97 8.23 11.85
N LEU A 260 34.88 7.95 11.16
CA LEU A 260 34.18 6.66 11.21
C LEU A 260 35.01 5.57 10.53
N ASN A 261 35.65 5.89 9.40
CA ASN A 261 36.57 5.01 8.67
C ASN A 261 37.78 4.64 9.54
N HIS A 262 38.44 5.63 10.14
CA HIS A 262 39.60 5.41 11.00
C HIS A 262 39.28 4.51 12.21
N ASN A 263 38.06 4.62 12.76
CA ASN A 263 37.63 3.87 13.92
C ASN A 263 36.90 2.56 13.59
N TRP A 264 36.82 2.16 12.31
CA TRP A 264 36.09 0.97 11.84
C TRP A 264 36.44 -0.29 12.63
N ASN A 265 37.73 -0.56 12.84
CA ASN A 265 38.20 -1.76 13.56
C ASN A 265 38.18 -1.61 15.09
N ARG A 266 37.87 -0.42 15.63
CA ARG A 266 37.92 -0.11 17.07
C ARG A 266 36.55 -0.04 17.72
N LYS A 267 35.48 0.19 16.95
CA LYS A 267 34.10 0.28 17.44
C LYS A 267 33.35 -1.03 17.24
N SER A 268 32.29 -1.23 18.03
CA SER A 268 31.34 -2.31 17.76
C SER A 268 30.58 -2.03 16.46
N PHE A 269 30.19 -3.09 15.75
CA PHE A 269 29.41 -2.95 14.51
C PHE A 269 28.06 -2.26 14.70
N LEU A 270 27.44 -2.44 15.87
CA LEU A 270 26.20 -1.73 16.20
C LEU A 270 26.41 -0.22 16.27
N ASN A 271 27.52 0.24 16.88
CA ASN A 271 27.84 1.66 16.95
C ASN A 271 28.14 2.23 15.57
N ILE A 272 28.90 1.49 14.76
CA ILE A 272 29.18 1.88 13.36
C ILE A 272 27.88 2.01 12.57
N LYS A 273 26.96 1.04 12.69
CA LYS A 273 25.65 1.07 12.04
C LYS A 273 24.85 2.30 12.45
N ASN A 274 24.78 2.60 13.75
CA ASN A 274 24.00 3.74 14.25
C ASN A 274 24.58 5.07 13.78
N GLU A 275 25.90 5.23 13.84
CA GLU A 275 26.56 6.44 13.33
C GLU A 275 26.38 6.61 11.82
N LEU A 276 26.39 5.51 11.03
CA LEU A 276 26.08 5.56 9.60
C LEU A 276 24.66 6.06 9.35
N ILE A 277 23.68 5.56 10.11
CA ILE A 277 22.27 5.98 9.99
C ILE A 277 22.15 7.48 10.24
N GLU A 278 22.71 7.98 11.35
CA GLU A 278 22.68 9.39 11.72
C GLU A 278 23.30 10.30 10.63
N LEU A 279 24.41 9.85 10.05
CA LEU A 279 25.11 10.57 8.98
C LEU A 279 24.24 10.65 7.71
N TYR A 280 23.59 9.55 7.33
CA TYR A 280 22.66 9.52 6.20
C TYR A 280 21.42 10.37 6.42
N GLU A 281 20.82 10.32 7.61
CA GLU A 281 19.66 11.15 7.96
C GLU A 281 20.00 12.64 7.86
N THR A 282 21.17 13.02 8.37
CA THR A 282 21.67 14.39 8.31
C THR A 282 21.88 14.86 6.87
N ILE A 283 22.50 14.02 6.03
CA ILE A 283 22.69 14.30 4.60
C ILE A 283 21.36 14.39 3.87
N HIS A 284 20.43 13.47 4.12
CA HIS A 284 19.14 13.45 3.46
C HIS A 284 18.34 14.72 3.78
N LYS A 285 18.28 15.11 5.07
CA LYS A 285 17.63 16.35 5.50
C LYS A 285 18.18 17.57 4.79
N PHE A 286 19.52 17.67 4.69
CA PHE A 286 20.18 18.75 3.94
C PHE A 286 19.79 18.76 2.45
N LYS A 287 19.82 17.59 1.79
CA LYS A 287 19.45 17.47 0.36
C LYS A 287 18.00 17.90 0.12
N THR A 288 17.07 17.48 0.96
CA THR A 288 15.65 17.85 0.85
C THR A 288 15.47 19.36 0.98
N THR A 289 16.03 19.98 2.02
CA THR A 289 15.92 21.43 2.23
C THR A 289 16.53 22.24 1.08
N ASN A 290 17.68 21.81 0.54
CA ASN A 290 18.28 22.49 -0.61
C ASN A 290 17.52 22.25 -1.92
N PHE A 291 16.96 21.07 -2.13
CA PHE A 291 16.13 20.77 -3.30
C PHE A 291 14.87 21.64 -3.32
N GLU A 292 14.20 21.80 -2.18
CA GLU A 292 13.05 22.71 -2.02
C GLU A 292 13.45 24.18 -2.30
N THR A 293 14.62 24.58 -1.82
CA THR A 293 15.18 25.93 -2.08
C THR A 293 15.44 26.14 -3.58
N PHE A 294 16.07 25.17 -4.24
CA PHE A 294 16.33 25.21 -5.68
C PHE A 294 15.03 25.29 -6.50
N LEU A 295 14.01 24.51 -6.15
CA LEU A 295 12.71 24.56 -6.83
C LEU A 295 12.05 25.94 -6.68
N LEU A 296 12.10 26.53 -5.48
CA LEU A 296 11.56 27.86 -5.22
C LEU A 296 12.31 28.95 -5.99
N ASP A 297 13.64 28.90 -6.01
CA ASP A 297 14.45 29.87 -6.75
C ASP A 297 14.27 29.71 -8.28
N SER A 298 14.16 28.48 -8.77
CA SER A 298 13.84 28.20 -10.17
C SER A 298 12.45 28.72 -10.55
N TYR A 299 11.44 28.52 -9.70
CA TYR A 299 10.11 29.09 -9.87
C TYR A 299 10.18 30.62 -9.94
N LEU A 300 10.87 31.27 -9.01
CA LEU A 300 11.01 32.73 -8.98
C LEU A 300 11.71 33.26 -10.23
N LYS A 301 12.82 32.63 -10.64
CA LYS A 301 13.58 33.02 -11.85
C LYS A 301 12.74 32.91 -13.12
N ARG A 302 12.00 31.81 -13.30
CA ARG A 302 11.14 31.59 -14.47
C ARG A 302 9.95 32.56 -14.51
N ASN A 303 9.40 32.92 -13.36
CA ASN A 303 8.18 33.74 -13.29
C ASN A 303 8.43 35.25 -13.12
N LYS A 304 9.69 35.70 -12.96
CA LYS A 304 10.00 37.15 -12.82
C LYS A 304 9.50 37.96 -14.02
N THR A 305 9.74 37.47 -15.23
CA THR A 305 9.28 38.12 -16.47
C THR A 305 7.76 38.12 -16.58
N PHE A 306 7.11 37.02 -16.17
CA PHE A 306 5.67 36.89 -16.14
C PHE A 306 5.01 37.90 -15.18
N PHE A 307 5.49 38.02 -13.94
CA PHE A 307 4.96 39.00 -12.98
C PHE A 307 5.18 40.43 -13.44
N ASN A 308 6.36 40.76 -13.97
CA ASN A 308 6.63 42.06 -14.58
C ASN A 308 5.64 42.40 -15.70
N ARG A 309 5.33 41.42 -16.57
CA ARG A 309 4.36 41.58 -17.65
C ARG A 309 2.96 41.86 -17.10
N ILE A 310 2.51 41.12 -16.10
CA ILE A 310 1.20 41.34 -15.47
C ILE A 310 1.10 42.76 -14.89
N ILE A 311 2.10 43.19 -14.13
CA ILE A 311 2.13 44.54 -13.53
C ILE A 311 2.04 45.61 -14.62
N LYS A 312 2.80 45.45 -15.72
CA LYS A 312 2.75 46.36 -16.87
C LYS A 312 1.38 46.37 -17.54
N THR A 313 0.78 45.20 -17.75
CA THR A 313 -0.56 45.06 -18.35
C THR A 313 -1.62 45.77 -17.50
N PHE A 314 -1.64 45.52 -16.19
CA PHE A 314 -2.57 46.19 -15.28
C PHE A 314 -2.40 47.70 -15.30
N LYS A 315 -1.16 48.21 -15.31
CA LYS A 315 -0.87 49.65 -15.40
C LYS A 315 -1.42 50.24 -16.70
N GLY A 316 -1.16 49.59 -17.83
CA GLY A 316 -1.67 50.03 -19.13
C GLY A 316 -3.20 50.03 -19.21
N ILE A 317 -3.88 49.06 -18.58
CA ILE A 317 -5.35 49.01 -18.53
C ILE A 317 -5.89 50.19 -17.69
N ILE A 318 -5.29 50.50 -16.54
CA ILE A 318 -5.68 51.65 -15.70
C ILE A 318 -5.56 52.95 -16.48
N GLU A 319 -4.42 53.15 -17.16
CA GLU A 319 -4.13 54.35 -17.93
C GLU A 319 -5.07 54.49 -19.14
N LYS A 320 -5.19 53.44 -19.98
CA LYS A 320 -6.03 53.44 -21.18
C LYS A 320 -7.50 53.76 -20.88
N ASN A 321 -8.02 53.26 -19.76
CA ASN A 321 -9.42 53.47 -19.38
C ASN A 321 -9.64 54.70 -18.49
N LYS A 322 -8.61 55.55 -18.31
CA LYS A 322 -8.65 56.75 -17.47
C LYS A 322 -9.05 56.47 -16.01
N PHE A 323 -8.70 55.29 -15.48
CA PHE A 323 -8.89 54.94 -14.06
C PHE A 323 -7.81 55.51 -13.14
N VAL A 324 -7.00 56.45 -13.62
CA VAL A 324 -5.83 56.99 -12.92
C VAL A 324 -6.19 57.64 -11.58
N ASN A 325 -7.42 58.11 -11.40
CA ASN A 325 -7.88 58.69 -10.13
C ASN A 325 -8.54 57.68 -9.18
N ASN A 326 -8.59 56.39 -9.55
CA ASN A 326 -9.17 55.36 -8.71
C ASN A 326 -8.19 54.96 -7.59
N THR A 327 -8.44 55.48 -6.39
CA THR A 327 -7.60 55.28 -5.20
C THR A 327 -7.41 53.81 -4.85
N PHE A 328 -8.45 52.97 -5.01
CA PHE A 328 -8.37 51.55 -4.69
C PHE A 328 -7.46 50.79 -5.67
N LEU A 329 -7.61 51.02 -6.97
CA LEU A 329 -6.81 50.37 -8.01
C LEU A 329 -5.34 50.77 -7.90
N ASN A 330 -5.06 52.05 -7.65
CA ASN A 330 -3.69 52.55 -7.49
C ASN A 330 -3.02 52.00 -6.22
N LYS A 331 -3.70 52.03 -5.07
CA LYS A 331 -3.16 51.43 -3.83
C LYS A 331 -2.87 49.94 -3.99
N THR A 332 -3.77 49.21 -4.66
CA THR A 332 -3.59 47.78 -4.92
C THR A 332 -2.39 47.55 -5.83
N MET A 333 -2.23 48.35 -6.88
CA MET A 333 -1.08 48.30 -7.78
C MET A 333 0.24 48.61 -7.07
N GLU A 334 0.29 49.65 -6.24
CA GLU A 334 1.48 49.99 -5.44
C GLU A 334 1.87 48.87 -4.48
N THR A 335 0.88 48.27 -3.82
CA THR A 335 1.11 47.12 -2.93
C THR A 335 1.69 45.94 -3.71
N ILE A 336 1.14 45.62 -4.90
CA ILE A 336 1.68 44.55 -5.76
C ILE A 336 3.14 44.86 -6.16
N LYS A 337 3.44 46.10 -6.55
CA LYS A 337 4.81 46.51 -6.92
C LYS A 337 5.78 46.40 -5.75
N LYS A 338 5.35 46.81 -4.55
CA LYS A 338 6.18 46.70 -3.34
C LYS A 338 6.48 45.24 -3.02
N LEU A 339 5.46 44.38 -3.02
CA LEU A 339 5.63 42.94 -2.79
C LEU A 339 6.55 42.30 -3.84
N HIS A 340 6.40 42.66 -5.12
CA HIS A 340 7.26 42.19 -6.19
C HIS A 340 8.72 42.64 -5.99
N ASN A 341 8.94 43.91 -5.63
CA ASN A 341 10.27 44.44 -5.37
C ASN A 341 10.93 43.71 -4.19
N THR A 342 10.24 43.59 -3.07
CA THR A 342 10.71 42.87 -1.88
C THR A 342 11.01 41.39 -2.21
N LEU A 343 10.13 40.71 -2.96
CA LEU A 343 10.33 39.31 -3.34
C LEU A 343 11.59 39.04 -4.16
N TYR A 344 11.99 40.00 -5.03
CA TYR A 344 13.08 39.80 -6.00
C TYR A 344 14.38 40.54 -5.67
N ASN A 345 14.36 41.54 -4.78
CA ASN A 345 15.51 42.40 -4.50
C ASN A 345 15.96 42.37 -3.02
N GLU A 346 15.20 41.75 -2.12
CA GLU A 346 15.60 41.60 -0.71
C GLU A 346 16.07 40.17 -0.38
N SER A 347 16.96 40.02 0.60
CA SER A 347 17.40 38.73 1.12
C SER A 347 16.33 38.16 2.06
N LEU A 348 15.63 37.11 1.62
CA LEU A 348 14.48 36.52 2.31
C LEU A 348 14.64 35.02 2.52
N LYS A 349 14.19 34.53 3.68
CA LYS A 349 14.05 33.08 3.93
C LYS A 349 12.94 32.49 3.05
N ASN A 350 13.02 31.20 2.71
CA ASN A 350 12.05 30.53 1.83
C ASN A 350 10.60 30.67 2.30
N ASN A 351 10.33 30.53 3.59
CA ASN A 351 8.97 30.71 4.13
C ASN A 351 8.43 32.12 3.89
N GLN A 352 9.29 33.15 4.01
CA GLN A 352 8.90 34.54 3.73
C GLN A 352 8.63 34.73 2.24
N LYS A 353 9.49 34.20 1.35
CA LYS A 353 9.28 34.21 -0.11
C LYS A 353 7.91 33.61 -0.48
N ILE A 354 7.56 32.44 0.08
CA ILE A 354 6.27 31.76 -0.18
C ILE A 354 5.08 32.62 0.28
N ILE A 355 5.16 33.23 1.46
CA ILE A 355 4.12 34.12 1.98
C ILE A 355 3.89 35.30 1.03
N LEU A 356 4.97 35.94 0.58
CA LEU A 356 4.89 37.08 -0.35
C LEU A 356 4.30 36.67 -1.71
N ILE A 357 4.70 35.52 -2.27
CA ILE A 357 4.13 34.98 -3.52
C ILE A 357 2.61 34.82 -3.38
N ARG A 358 2.14 34.20 -2.28
CA ARG A 358 0.70 34.00 -2.02
C ARG A 358 -0.05 35.33 -1.93
N GLN A 359 0.49 36.30 -1.19
CA GLN A 359 -0.12 37.62 -1.06
C GLN A 359 -0.18 38.34 -2.41
N MET A 360 0.91 38.32 -3.18
CA MET A 360 1.00 38.95 -4.49
C MET A 360 0.01 38.34 -5.49
N LEU A 361 -0.07 37.01 -5.59
CA LEU A 361 -1.02 36.31 -6.46
C LEU A 361 -2.47 36.65 -6.11
N ARG A 362 -2.81 36.66 -4.80
CA ARG A 362 -4.17 37.02 -4.34
C ARG A 362 -4.54 38.44 -4.76
N LEU A 363 -3.62 39.39 -4.62
CA LEU A 363 -3.84 40.78 -5.03
C LEU A 363 -3.93 40.92 -6.55
N MET A 364 -3.12 40.20 -7.31
CA MET A 364 -3.18 40.21 -8.78
C MET A 364 -4.53 39.68 -9.31
N LEU A 365 -5.05 38.57 -8.74
CA LEU A 365 -6.36 38.04 -9.10
C LEU A 365 -7.48 39.03 -8.77
N LYS A 366 -7.43 39.64 -7.57
CA LYS A 366 -8.39 40.68 -7.17
C LYS A 366 -8.30 41.89 -8.10
N MET A 367 -7.11 42.28 -8.53
CA MET A 367 -6.90 43.40 -9.46
C MET A 367 -7.54 43.12 -10.82
N GLN A 368 -7.35 41.91 -11.36
CA GLN A 368 -7.97 41.49 -12.62
C GLN A 368 -9.49 41.59 -12.57
N GLN A 369 -10.12 41.05 -11.52
CA GLN A 369 -11.58 41.11 -11.33
C GLN A 369 -12.09 42.56 -11.27
N ASN A 370 -11.42 43.41 -10.49
CA ASN A 370 -11.84 44.81 -10.35
C ASN A 370 -11.70 45.58 -11.66
N LEU A 371 -10.63 45.36 -12.43
CA LEU A 371 -10.44 46.02 -13.73
C LEU A 371 -11.58 45.71 -14.71
N VAL A 372 -12.08 44.47 -14.73
CA VAL A 372 -13.25 44.09 -15.55
C VAL A 372 -14.50 44.85 -15.12
N ILE A 373 -14.79 44.88 -13.82
CA ILE A 373 -15.96 45.58 -13.26
C ILE A 373 -15.90 47.07 -13.59
N TYR A 374 -14.76 47.72 -13.36
CA TYR A 374 -14.59 49.14 -13.64
C TYR A 374 -14.71 49.45 -15.14
N HIS A 375 -14.21 48.58 -16.02
CA HIS A 375 -14.39 48.74 -17.46
C HIS A 375 -15.86 48.71 -17.86
N GLN A 376 -16.65 47.77 -17.34
CA GLN A 376 -18.09 47.69 -17.58
C GLN A 376 -18.83 48.94 -17.07
N ILE A 377 -18.49 49.41 -15.86
CA ILE A 377 -19.08 50.63 -15.29
C ILE A 377 -18.75 51.85 -16.16
N ASN A 378 -17.50 52.00 -16.59
CA ASN A 378 -17.11 53.13 -17.44
C ASN A 378 -17.75 53.06 -18.83
N PHE A 379 -17.82 51.87 -19.43
CA PHE A 379 -18.54 51.68 -20.69
C PHE A 379 -19.99 52.12 -20.58
N TYR A 380 -20.69 51.72 -19.51
CA TYR A 380 -22.05 52.15 -19.25
C TYR A 380 -22.14 53.67 -19.05
N LYS A 381 -21.26 54.27 -18.22
CA LYS A 381 -21.26 55.72 -17.98
C LYS A 381 -21.06 56.53 -19.26
N ILE A 382 -20.09 56.13 -20.11
CA ILE A 382 -19.76 56.84 -21.35
C ILE A 382 -20.90 56.70 -22.37
N ASN A 383 -21.48 55.51 -22.48
CA ASN A 383 -22.48 55.23 -23.51
C ASN A 383 -23.92 55.41 -23.01
N LYS A 384 -24.15 55.87 -21.78
CA LYS A 384 -25.48 55.97 -21.15
C LYS A 384 -26.49 56.67 -22.05
N THR A 385 -26.16 57.86 -22.54
CA THR A 385 -27.05 58.66 -23.39
C THR A 385 -27.34 57.97 -24.73
N LYS A 386 -26.33 57.36 -25.35
CA LYS A 386 -26.49 56.62 -26.60
C LYS A 386 -27.39 55.39 -26.41
N LEU A 387 -27.13 54.59 -25.37
CA LEU A 387 -27.92 53.40 -25.04
C LEU A 387 -29.39 53.76 -24.74
N ILE A 388 -29.62 54.87 -24.03
CA ILE A 388 -30.97 55.39 -23.77
C ILE A 388 -31.63 55.82 -25.08
N ASN A 389 -30.93 56.57 -25.95
CA ASN A 389 -31.46 57.03 -27.24
C ASN A 389 -31.77 55.86 -28.19
N ASP A 390 -30.92 54.84 -28.25
CA ASP A 390 -31.14 53.64 -29.06
C ASP A 390 -32.40 52.90 -28.61
N GLU A 391 -32.65 52.84 -27.30
CA GLU A 391 -33.87 52.23 -26.76
C GLU A 391 -35.12 53.08 -27.07
N TYR A 392 -35.02 54.41 -26.99
CA TYR A 392 -36.09 55.32 -27.43
C TYR A 392 -36.41 55.16 -28.92
N LEU A 393 -35.40 55.00 -29.78
CA LEU A 393 -35.58 54.75 -31.20
C LEU A 393 -36.34 53.44 -31.45
N LYS A 394 -35.98 52.36 -30.77
CA LYS A 394 -36.71 51.09 -30.86
C LYS A 394 -38.17 51.24 -30.43
N LEU A 395 -38.41 51.90 -29.30
CA LEU A 395 -39.77 52.13 -28.80
C LEU A 395 -40.59 53.00 -29.75
N SER A 396 -39.96 54.01 -30.36
CA SER A 396 -40.60 54.87 -31.36
C SER A 396 -40.95 54.09 -32.64
N ASN A 397 -40.03 53.26 -33.12
CA ASN A 397 -40.28 52.42 -34.29
C ASN A 397 -41.40 51.40 -34.02
N LEU A 398 -41.42 50.77 -32.85
CA LEU A 398 -42.49 49.86 -32.45
C LEU A 398 -43.83 50.60 -32.36
N TYR A 399 -43.85 51.78 -31.75
CA TYR A 399 -45.05 52.63 -31.70
C TYR A 399 -45.58 52.90 -33.11
N PHE A 400 -44.78 53.47 -34.01
CA PHE A 400 -45.24 53.79 -35.36
C PHE A 400 -45.65 52.54 -36.15
N TRP A 401 -44.87 51.47 -36.07
CA TRP A 401 -45.20 50.20 -36.74
C TRP A 401 -46.54 49.63 -36.27
N THR A 402 -46.89 49.83 -35.00
CA THR A 402 -48.16 49.37 -34.45
C THR A 402 -49.31 50.32 -34.77
N THR A 403 -49.22 51.60 -34.42
CA THR A 403 -50.36 52.53 -34.48
C THR A 403 -50.73 52.94 -35.90
N GLN A 404 -49.79 52.85 -36.85
CA GLN A 404 -50.01 53.17 -38.27
C GLN A 404 -50.19 51.93 -39.14
N ASN A 405 -50.40 50.75 -38.55
CA ASN A 405 -50.54 49.53 -39.32
C ASN A 405 -51.90 49.46 -40.02
N ASP A 406 -51.91 49.28 -41.33
CA ASP A 406 -53.14 49.16 -42.13
C ASP A 406 -54.03 47.96 -41.76
N LEU A 407 -53.52 47.01 -40.96
CA LEU A 407 -54.29 45.87 -40.45
C LEU A 407 -54.89 46.12 -39.07
N LEU A 408 -54.82 47.34 -38.54
CA LEU A 408 -55.61 47.71 -37.36
C LEU A 408 -57.08 47.93 -37.76
N PRO A 409 -58.04 47.25 -37.11
CA PRO A 409 -59.46 47.50 -37.33
C PRO A 409 -59.85 48.90 -36.85
N ALA A 410 -60.63 49.63 -37.64
CA ALA A 410 -61.23 50.90 -37.24
C ALA A 410 -62.44 50.65 -36.32
N ASN A 411 -62.17 50.31 -35.05
CA ASN A 411 -63.17 50.14 -34.01
C ASN A 411 -62.77 50.88 -32.73
N VAL A 412 -63.78 51.19 -31.91
CA VAL A 412 -63.63 51.99 -30.69
C VAL A 412 -62.51 51.47 -29.77
N ALA A 413 -62.46 50.16 -29.53
CA ALA A 413 -61.45 49.56 -28.65
C ALA A 413 -60.01 49.71 -29.19
N THR A 414 -59.83 49.66 -30.51
CA THR A 414 -58.52 49.85 -31.14
C THR A 414 -58.12 51.33 -31.10
N GLU A 415 -59.07 52.22 -31.40
CA GLU A 415 -58.87 53.68 -31.37
C GLU A 415 -58.53 54.20 -29.97
N GLU A 416 -59.19 53.70 -28.92
CA GLU A 416 -58.88 54.06 -27.53
C GLU A 416 -57.45 53.67 -27.15
N ASN A 417 -57.00 52.48 -27.54
CA ASN A 417 -55.63 52.02 -27.26
C ASN A 417 -54.59 52.81 -28.07
N VAL A 418 -54.91 53.17 -29.32
CA VAL A 418 -54.06 54.04 -30.15
C VAL A 418 -53.99 55.44 -29.56
N GLN A 419 -55.11 56.04 -29.14
CA GLN A 419 -55.12 57.34 -28.47
C GLN A 419 -54.33 57.32 -27.15
N PHE A 420 -54.44 56.25 -26.36
CA PHE A 420 -53.65 56.09 -25.15
C PHE A 420 -52.14 56.08 -25.44
N LEU A 421 -51.72 55.29 -26.46
CA LEU A 421 -50.32 55.27 -26.91
C LEU A 421 -49.90 56.63 -27.47
N ASN A 422 -50.74 57.31 -28.25
CA ASN A 422 -50.48 58.65 -28.77
C ASN A 422 -50.25 59.64 -27.63
N ASN A 423 -51.10 59.61 -26.59
CA ASN A 423 -50.97 60.47 -25.42
C ASN A 423 -49.68 60.20 -24.64
N LEU A 424 -49.31 58.93 -24.43
CA LEU A 424 -48.04 58.55 -23.79
C LEU A 424 -46.83 58.96 -24.62
N TYR A 425 -46.90 58.76 -25.95
CA TYR A 425 -45.85 59.12 -26.89
C TYR A 425 -45.63 60.64 -26.96
N GLN A 426 -46.72 61.40 -27.11
CA GLN A 426 -46.72 62.86 -27.16
C GLN A 426 -46.24 63.49 -25.84
N LYS A 427 -46.67 62.96 -24.68
CA LYS A 427 -46.21 63.45 -23.37
C LYS A 427 -44.69 63.33 -23.16
N LYS A 428 -44.00 62.41 -23.83
CA LYS A 428 -42.64 61.99 -23.43
C LYS A 428 -41.55 62.21 -24.47
N ILE A 429 -41.87 62.51 -25.74
CA ILE A 429 -40.83 62.92 -26.72
C ILE A 429 -40.28 64.32 -26.47
N ASN A 430 -41.04 65.22 -25.83
CA ASN A 430 -40.51 66.52 -25.42
C ASN A 430 -39.60 66.46 -24.18
N ASN A 431 -39.74 65.45 -23.30
CA ASN A 431 -39.01 65.42 -22.01
C ASN A 431 -38.00 64.26 -21.81
N LYS A 432 -37.79 63.36 -22.81
CA LYS A 432 -36.69 62.39 -23.05
C LYS A 432 -35.99 61.60 -21.91
N ILE A 433 -36.24 61.83 -20.62
CA ILE A 433 -35.47 61.23 -19.52
C ILE A 433 -36.38 60.49 -18.52
N ASP A 434 -37.67 60.84 -18.46
CA ASP A 434 -38.55 60.40 -17.37
C ASP A 434 -39.53 59.26 -17.71
N PHE A 435 -39.43 58.68 -18.91
CA PHE A 435 -40.33 57.61 -19.35
C PHE A 435 -39.82 56.22 -18.97
N ILE A 436 -38.56 55.93 -19.27
CA ILE A 436 -37.95 54.61 -19.03
C ILE A 436 -37.72 54.35 -17.52
N THR A 437 -37.52 55.42 -16.75
CA THR A 437 -37.37 55.37 -15.28
C THR A 437 -38.70 55.12 -14.56
N ASN A 438 -39.84 55.52 -15.13
CA ASN A 438 -41.16 55.23 -14.56
C ASN A 438 -41.63 53.83 -15.00
N LYS A 439 -41.27 52.83 -14.18
CA LYS A 439 -41.52 51.41 -14.45
C LYS A 439 -43.00 51.10 -14.77
N LYS A 440 -43.95 51.79 -14.15
CA LYS A 440 -45.39 51.53 -14.34
C LYS A 440 -45.85 51.97 -15.73
N GLU A 441 -45.55 53.21 -16.11
CA GLU A 441 -45.90 53.77 -17.43
C GLU A 441 -45.20 53.00 -18.56
N TYR A 442 -43.93 52.61 -18.36
CA TYR A 442 -43.19 51.79 -19.32
C TYR A 442 -43.85 50.42 -19.54
N GLN A 443 -44.28 49.76 -18.46
CA GLN A 443 -44.98 48.48 -18.55
C GLN A 443 -46.34 48.61 -19.25
N GLU A 444 -47.11 49.66 -18.94
CA GLU A 444 -48.40 49.93 -19.60
C GLU A 444 -48.23 50.16 -21.11
N PHE A 445 -47.21 50.92 -21.52
CA PHE A 445 -46.89 51.13 -22.93
C PHE A 445 -46.57 49.83 -23.66
N ILE A 446 -45.70 48.98 -23.10
CA ILE A 446 -45.35 47.69 -23.69
C ILE A 446 -46.57 46.76 -23.77
N GLN A 447 -47.43 46.75 -22.74
CA GLN A 447 -48.65 45.95 -22.74
C GLN A 447 -49.62 46.37 -23.86
N LYS A 448 -49.84 47.67 -24.03
CA LYS A 448 -50.74 48.22 -25.04
C LYS A 448 -50.22 48.03 -26.45
N ILE A 449 -48.92 48.24 -26.68
CA ILE A 449 -48.27 47.86 -27.95
C ILE A 449 -48.47 46.37 -28.22
N SER A 450 -48.14 45.50 -27.26
CA SER A 450 -48.25 44.04 -27.45
C SER A 450 -49.68 43.60 -27.79
N LEU A 451 -50.69 44.24 -27.18
CA LEU A 451 -52.10 44.00 -27.51
C LEU A 451 -52.42 44.38 -28.97
N LEU A 452 -52.01 45.56 -29.42
CA LEU A 452 -52.24 46.00 -30.80
C LEU A 452 -51.50 45.12 -31.81
N ILE A 453 -50.27 44.70 -31.50
CA ILE A 453 -49.51 43.73 -32.31
C ILE A 453 -50.31 42.44 -32.47
N LYS A 454 -50.86 41.90 -31.38
CA LYS A 454 -51.68 40.70 -31.42
C LYS A 454 -52.91 40.88 -32.32
N ILE A 455 -53.60 42.02 -32.21
CA ILE A 455 -54.75 42.36 -33.06
C ILE A 455 -54.34 42.40 -34.54
N ILE A 456 -53.23 43.06 -34.89
CA ILE A 456 -52.68 43.12 -36.25
C ILE A 456 -52.43 41.71 -36.79
N TYR A 457 -51.77 40.85 -36.02
CA TYR A 457 -51.47 39.48 -36.45
C TYR A 457 -52.73 38.64 -36.63
N GLU A 458 -53.66 38.67 -35.67
CA GLU A 458 -54.94 37.95 -35.81
C GLU A 458 -55.69 38.41 -37.05
N ASN A 459 -55.79 39.73 -37.26
CA ASN A 459 -56.52 40.31 -38.38
C ASN A 459 -55.85 40.00 -39.73
N ARG A 460 -54.52 39.90 -39.76
CA ARG A 460 -53.75 39.41 -40.92
C ARG A 460 -54.14 37.99 -41.31
N GLU A 461 -54.28 37.09 -40.33
CA GLU A 461 -54.68 35.71 -40.59
C GLU A 461 -56.14 35.64 -41.08
N TYR A 462 -57.05 36.42 -40.48
CA TYR A 462 -58.43 36.52 -40.97
C TYR A 462 -58.51 37.10 -42.39
N LYS A 463 -57.66 38.08 -42.74
CA LYS A 463 -57.57 38.60 -44.10
C LYS A 463 -57.24 37.49 -45.10
N LYS A 464 -56.21 36.68 -44.83
CA LYS A 464 -55.85 35.55 -45.69
C LYS A 464 -57.00 34.55 -45.82
N MET A 465 -57.65 34.20 -44.71
CA MET A 465 -58.78 33.27 -44.71
C MET A 465 -59.97 33.83 -45.52
N PHE A 466 -60.25 35.13 -45.40
CA PHE A 466 -61.27 35.81 -46.19
C PHE A 466 -60.95 35.77 -47.69
N GLU A 467 -59.72 36.13 -48.08
CA GLU A 467 -59.27 36.10 -49.47
C GLU A 467 -59.39 34.69 -50.08
N ILE A 468 -59.07 33.64 -49.32
CA ILE A 468 -59.26 32.25 -49.76
C ILE A 468 -60.74 31.94 -50.03
N LEU A 469 -61.64 32.32 -49.11
CA LEU A 469 -63.08 32.12 -49.31
C LEU A 469 -63.61 32.92 -50.50
N GLN A 470 -63.15 34.15 -50.68
CA GLN A 470 -63.53 35.00 -51.80
C GLN A 470 -63.11 34.38 -53.14
N VAL A 471 -61.89 33.84 -53.22
CA VAL A 471 -61.41 33.10 -54.39
C VAL A 471 -62.25 31.83 -54.61
N PHE A 472 -62.55 31.08 -53.56
CA PHE A 472 -63.39 29.88 -53.66
C PHE A 472 -64.78 30.19 -54.24
N ILE A 473 -65.45 31.24 -53.74
CA ILE A 473 -66.74 31.71 -54.27
C ILE A 473 -66.62 32.09 -55.73
N SER A 474 -65.60 32.87 -56.09
CA SER A 474 -65.42 33.37 -57.46
C SER A 474 -65.25 32.25 -58.51
N LYS A 475 -64.71 31.09 -58.10
CA LYS A 475 -64.47 29.93 -58.95
C LYS A 475 -65.67 28.98 -59.04
N ASN A 476 -66.57 28.99 -58.07
CA ASN A 476 -67.73 28.10 -58.05
C ASN A 476 -68.93 28.75 -58.78
N LYS A 477 -69.33 28.16 -59.92
CA LYS A 477 -70.39 28.72 -60.78
C LYS A 477 -71.74 28.88 -60.06
N SER A 478 -72.14 27.93 -59.19
CA SER A 478 -73.44 27.98 -58.52
C SER A 478 -73.51 29.09 -57.47
N LEU A 479 -72.43 29.28 -56.70
CA LEU A 479 -72.33 30.32 -55.68
C LEU A 479 -72.21 31.71 -56.31
N LYS A 480 -71.50 31.84 -57.43
CA LYS A 480 -71.34 33.11 -58.17
C LYS A 480 -72.67 33.70 -58.66
N SER A 481 -73.64 32.85 -59.01
CA SER A 481 -74.99 33.26 -59.42
C SER A 481 -75.96 33.50 -58.26
N ASN A 482 -75.57 33.25 -57.00
CA ASN A 482 -76.43 33.43 -55.84
C ASN A 482 -76.53 34.91 -55.45
N SER A 483 -77.66 35.56 -55.75
CA SER A 483 -77.90 36.99 -55.47
C SER A 483 -77.77 37.35 -53.98
N ARG A 484 -78.18 36.45 -53.08
CA ARG A 484 -78.05 36.66 -51.63
C ARG A 484 -76.57 36.68 -51.20
N LEU A 485 -75.76 35.80 -51.75
CA LEU A 485 -74.32 35.76 -51.46
C LEU A 485 -73.60 37.00 -52.01
N ASN A 486 -74.02 37.51 -53.17
CA ASN A 486 -73.49 38.75 -53.75
C ASN A 486 -73.81 39.98 -52.88
N ASN A 487 -75.02 40.06 -52.31
CA ASN A 487 -75.35 41.13 -51.35
C ASN A 487 -74.50 41.03 -50.08
N ILE A 488 -74.25 39.82 -49.58
CA ILE A 488 -73.40 39.62 -48.39
C ILE A 488 -71.94 39.98 -48.67
N LEU A 489 -71.44 39.75 -49.89
CA LEU A 489 -70.12 40.24 -50.30
C LEU A 489 -70.06 41.78 -50.32
N MET A 490 -71.12 42.46 -50.75
CA MET A 490 -71.22 43.92 -50.64
C MET A 490 -71.25 44.40 -49.18
N ASP A 491 -71.93 43.67 -48.28
CA ASP A 491 -71.91 43.99 -46.85
C ASP A 491 -70.51 43.77 -46.24
N CYS A 492 -69.79 42.74 -46.71
CA CYS A 492 -68.40 42.50 -46.32
C CYS A 492 -67.50 43.68 -46.71
N ASP A 493 -67.75 44.38 -47.82
CA ASP A 493 -66.95 45.55 -48.23
C ASP A 493 -66.97 46.67 -47.18
N ILE A 494 -68.05 46.81 -46.40
CA ILE A 494 -68.10 47.78 -45.29
C ILE A 494 -67.09 47.38 -44.20
N TYR A 495 -67.05 46.10 -43.83
CA TYR A 495 -66.08 45.59 -42.86
C TYR A 495 -64.65 45.67 -43.38
N LEU A 496 -64.42 45.40 -44.67
CA LEU A 496 -63.10 45.51 -45.31
C LEU A 496 -62.61 46.96 -45.37
N LYS A 497 -63.49 47.93 -45.68
CA LYS A 497 -63.16 49.37 -45.64
C LYS A 497 -62.70 49.83 -44.26
N ASN A 498 -63.22 49.19 -43.21
CA ASN A 498 -62.82 49.44 -41.82
C ASN A 498 -61.71 48.48 -41.32
N ASN A 499 -61.05 47.76 -42.23
CA ASN A 499 -60.01 46.77 -41.93
C ASN A 499 -60.45 45.71 -40.90
N ASN A 500 -61.73 45.38 -40.79
CA ASN A 500 -62.24 44.36 -39.86
C ASN A 500 -62.41 43.02 -40.58
N TYR A 501 -61.29 42.38 -40.92
CA TYR A 501 -61.28 41.14 -41.70
C TYR A 501 -61.85 39.95 -40.93
N LYS A 502 -61.81 39.98 -39.59
CA LYS A 502 -62.42 38.95 -38.74
C LYS A 502 -63.93 38.88 -38.92
N GLU A 503 -64.61 40.02 -38.84
CA GLU A 503 -66.06 40.08 -39.05
C GLU A 503 -66.42 39.83 -40.52
N ALA A 504 -65.66 40.40 -41.47
CA ALA A 504 -65.85 40.10 -42.90
C ALA A 504 -65.76 38.59 -43.19
N PHE A 505 -64.75 37.90 -42.63
CA PHE A 505 -64.61 36.45 -42.74
C PHE A 505 -65.76 35.69 -42.11
N LYS A 506 -66.19 36.09 -40.91
CA LYS A 506 -67.27 35.42 -40.19
C LYS A 506 -68.59 35.51 -40.96
N VAL A 507 -68.95 36.71 -41.40
CA VAL A 507 -70.17 36.97 -42.18
C VAL A 507 -70.16 36.15 -43.48
N LEU A 508 -69.04 36.14 -44.20
CA LEU A 508 -68.92 35.38 -45.44
C LEU A 508 -68.97 33.87 -45.22
N LYS A 509 -68.32 33.36 -44.18
CA LYS A 509 -68.30 31.94 -43.82
C LYS A 509 -69.69 31.44 -43.41
N ASP A 510 -70.42 32.22 -42.60
CA ASP A 510 -71.75 31.84 -42.15
C ASP A 510 -72.76 31.86 -43.30
N ALA A 511 -72.62 32.79 -44.25
CA ALA A 511 -73.37 32.79 -45.49
C ALA A 511 -73.14 31.51 -46.31
N LEU A 512 -71.88 31.10 -46.46
CA LEU A 512 -71.49 29.87 -47.18
C LEU A 512 -71.98 28.57 -46.53
N LYS A 513 -72.28 28.56 -45.22
CA LYS A 513 -72.88 27.39 -44.56
C LYS A 513 -74.38 27.26 -44.81
N ASN A 514 -75.05 28.37 -45.11
CA ASN A 514 -76.50 28.49 -45.26
C ASN A 514 -76.93 28.66 -46.73
N SER A 515 -76.00 28.51 -47.67
CA SER A 515 -76.18 28.54 -49.13
C SER A 515 -75.72 27.24 -49.74
#